data_AF-A0A2E5SZV3-F1
#
_entry.id   AF-A0A2E5SZV3-F1
#
_cell.length_a   1.000
_cell.length_b   1.000
_cell.length_c   1.000
_cell.angle_alpha   90.00
_cell.angle_beta   90.00
_cell.angle_gamma   90.00
#
_symmetry.space_group_name_H-M   'P 1'
#
loop_
_entity.id
_entity.type
_entity.pdbx_description
1 polymer ?
#
loop_
_entity_poly.entity_id
_entity_poly.type
_entity_poly.pdbx_seq_one_letter_code
_entity_poly.pdbx_strand_id
1 'polypeptide(L)' 'MPDIDNEILNLLKQEEMTKVKIVKAIDASNAHIVSSLRQLKIDGKIIASSDGSKLTYRINN' A
#
# COMPACT_ATOMS: atom_id res chain seq x y z
N MET A 1 -2.05 -15.37 11.26
CA MET A 1 -1.52 -14.80 10.01
C MET A 1 -1.10 -13.37 10.32
N PRO A 2 0.07 -12.90 9.85
CA PRO A 2 0.38 -11.49 9.95
C PRO A 2 -0.67 -10.69 9.15
N ASP A 3 -1.02 -9.53 9.68
CA ASP A 3 -2.08 -8.69 9.14
C ASP A 3 -1.52 -7.88 7.96
N ILE A 4 -1.96 -8.21 6.74
CA ILE A 4 -1.50 -7.58 5.48
C ILE A 4 -1.65 -6.07 5.56
N ASP A 5 -2.70 -5.56 6.22
CA ASP A 5 -2.93 -4.13 6.35
C ASP A 5 -1.79 -3.47 7.14
N ASN A 6 -1.35 -4.09 8.23
CA ASN A 6 -0.23 -3.60 9.04
C ASN A 6 1.11 -3.70 8.31
N GLU A 7 1.32 -4.75 7.51
CA GLU A 7 2.52 -4.87 6.67
C GLU A 7 2.60 -3.75 5.64
N ILE A 8 1.50 -3.49 4.93
CA ILE A 8 1.41 -2.37 3.97
C ILE A 8 1.68 -1.04 4.67
N LEU A 9 1.05 -0.79 5.82
CA LEU A 9 1.26 0.46 6.57
C LEU A 9 2.71 0.59 7.04
N ASN A 10 3.35 -0.49 7.49
CA ASN A 10 4.74 -0.45 7.93
C ASN A 10 5.71 -0.17 6.77
N LEU A 11 5.46 -0.70 5.57
CA LEU A 11 6.22 -0.35 4.37
C LEU A 11 6.04 1.12 4.01
N LEU A 12 4.80 1.61 3.99
CA LEU A 12 4.48 2.98 3.58
C LEU A 12 4.90 4.05 4.60
N LYS A 13 5.15 3.67 5.86
CA LYS A 13 5.78 4.56 6.86
C LYS A 13 7.24 4.86 6.55
N GLN A 14 7.93 3.98 5.81
CA GLN A 14 9.34 4.15 5.49
C GLN A 14 9.53 5.02 4.26
N GLU A 15 8.78 4.73 3.19
CA GLU A 15 8.81 5.50 1.95
C GLU A 15 7.49 5.41 1.18
N GLU A 16 7.27 6.38 0.30
CA GLU A 16 6.22 6.29 -0.72
C GLU A 16 6.57 5.20 -1.75
N MET A 17 5.60 4.31 -2.03
CA MET A 17 5.85 3.14 -2.87
C MET A 17 4.79 2.96 -3.96
N THR A 18 5.20 2.38 -5.08
CA THR A 18 4.26 1.90 -6.10
C THR A 18 3.65 0.57 -5.68
N LYS A 19 2.45 0.25 -6.20
CA LYS A 19 1.82 -1.07 -6.01
C LYS A 19 2.78 -2.22 -6.34
N VAL A 20 3.59 -2.07 -7.39
CA VAL A 20 4.55 -3.10 -7.82
C VAL A 20 5.61 -3.37 -6.75
N LYS A 21 6.12 -2.32 -6.09
CA LYS A 21 7.05 -2.49 -4.96
C LYS A 21 6.37 -3.20 -3.78
N ILE A 22 5.15 -2.79 -3.43
CA ILE A 22 4.39 -3.38 -2.31
C ILE A 22 4.13 -4.88 -2.54
N VAL A 23 3.67 -5.25 -3.74
CA VAL A 23 3.41 -6.65 -4.12
C VAL A 23 4.67 -7.52 -4.09
N LYS A 24 5.85 -6.94 -4.33
CA LYS A 24 7.12 -7.66 -4.23
C LYS A 24 7.64 -7.80 -2.79
N ALA A 25 7.17 -6.95 -1.88
CA ALA A 25 7.66 -6.89 -0.50
C ALA A 25 6.82 -7.73 0.48
N ILE A 26 5.58 -8.06 0.11
CA ILE A 26 4.62 -8.79 0.96
C ILE A 26 4.38 -10.16 0.35
N ASP A 27 4.52 -11.22 1.14
CA ASP A 27 4.21 -12.59 0.74
C ASP A 27 2.68 -12.84 0.80
N ALA A 28 1.96 -12.23 -0.13
CA ALA A 28 0.51 -12.38 -0.26
C ALA A 28 0.07 -12.32 -1.72
N SER A 29 -1.14 -12.80 -1.98
CA SER A 29 -1.73 -12.70 -3.32
C SER A 29 -1.91 -11.23 -3.71
N ASN A 30 -1.67 -10.92 -4.99
CA ASN A 30 -1.91 -9.57 -5.53
C ASN A 30 -3.36 -9.11 -5.30
N ALA A 31 -4.33 -10.03 -5.31
CA ALA A 31 -5.73 -9.73 -5.03
C ALA A 31 -5.94 -9.24 -3.58
N HIS A 32 -5.33 -9.90 -2.60
CA HIS A 32 -5.39 -9.48 -1.20
C HIS A 32 -4.74 -8.12 -0.99
N ILE A 33 -3.55 -7.90 -1.55
CA ILE A 33 -2.83 -6.63 -1.45
C ILE A 33 -3.65 -5.48 -2.06
N VAL A 34 -4.27 -5.70 -3.22
CA VAL A 34 -5.14 -4.70 -3.87
C VAL A 34 -6.38 -4.42 -3.02
N SER A 35 -6.98 -5.44 -2.41
CA SER A 35 -8.11 -5.29 -1.51
C SER A 35 -7.74 -4.46 -0.28
N SER A 36 -6.63 -4.79 0.37
CA SER A 36 -6.10 -4.06 1.53
C SER A 36 -5.74 -2.60 1.18
N LEU A 37 -5.04 -2.35 0.07
CA LEU A 37 -4.76 -0.98 -0.39
C LEU A 37 -6.04 -0.17 -0.63
N ARG A 38 -7.08 -0.80 -1.17
CA ARG A 38 -8.39 -0.15 -1.35
C ARG A 38 -9.02 0.18 0.00
N GLN A 39 -9.05 -0.77 0.93
CA GLN A 39 -9.65 -0.56 2.25
C GLN A 39 -8.91 0.53 3.04
N LEU A 40 -7.58 0.47 3.09
CA LEU A 40 -6.75 1.48 3.76
C LEU A 40 -6.94 2.88 3.19
N LYS A 41 -7.19 3.00 1.87
CA LYS A 41 -7.51 4.27 1.22
C LYS A 41 -8.90 4.78 1.62
N ILE A 42 -9.90 3.88 1.66
CA ILE A 42 -11.26 4.21 2.12
C ILE A 42 -11.25 4.66 3.58
N ASP A 43 -10.48 3.98 4.42
CA ASP A 43 -10.29 4.30 5.83
C ASP A 43 -9.49 5.60 6.05
N GLY A 44 -8.97 6.20 4.98
CA GLY A 44 -8.17 7.42 5.04
C GLY A 44 -6.80 7.24 5.69
N LYS A 45 -6.28 6.01 5.78
CA LYS A 45 -4.94 5.73 6.34
C LYS A 45 -3.81 5.96 5.32
N ILE A 46 -4.13 5.82 4.03
CA ILE A 46 -3.18 6.05 2.93
C ILE A 46 -3.80 6.92 1.84
N ILE A 47 -2.95 7.59 1.08
CA ILE A 47 -3.31 8.38 -0.09
C ILE A 47 -2.62 7.78 -1.31
N ALA A 48 -3.33 7.73 -2.44
CA ALA A 48 -2.73 7.41 -3.72
C ALA A 48 -2.37 8.72 -4.45
N SER A 49 -1.15 8.83 -4.93
CA SER A 49 -0.63 9.98 -5.70
C SER A 49 -0.05 9.50 -7.02
N SER A 50 0.25 10.42 -7.94
CA SER A 50 0.92 10.12 -9.20
C SER A 50 2.26 10.81 -9.22
N ASP A 51 3.34 10.08 -9.45
CA ASP A 51 4.70 10.63 -9.61
C ASP A 51 4.97 11.17 -11.03
N GLY A 52 3.93 11.31 -11.85
CA GLY A 52 4.01 11.73 -13.26
C GLY A 52 4.04 10.55 -14.24
N SER A 53 4.28 9.32 -13.79
CA SER A 53 4.20 8.13 -14.65
C SER A 53 3.58 6.91 -13.97
N LYS A 54 3.59 6.85 -12.64
CA LYS A 54 3.13 5.70 -11.86
C LYS A 54 2.27 6.14 -10.69
N LEU A 55 1.29 5.29 -10.38
CA LEU A 55 0.48 5.41 -9.17
C LEU A 55 1.32 4.95 -7.97
N THR A 56 1.52 5.86 -7.04
CA THR A 56 2.23 5.67 -5.79
C THR A 56 1.25 5.77 -4.61
N TYR A 57 1.65 5.21 -3.47
CA TYR A 57 0.89 5.17 -2.23
C TYR A 57 1.78 5.67 -1.10
N ARG A 58 1.22 6.47 -0.20
CA ARG A 58 1.88 7.00 1.00
C ARG A 58 0.92 7.04 2.17
N ILE A 59 1.43 7.10 3.41
CA ILE A 59 0.61 7.31 4.61
C ILE A 59 -0.10 8.68 4.52
N ASN A 60 -1.36 8.70 4.92
CA ASN A 60 -2.11 9.94 5.15
C ASN A 60 -1.79 10.40 6.58
N ASN A 61 -1.16 11.58 6.70
CA ASN A 61 -0.80 12.19 7.97
C ASN A 61 -1.90 13.14 8.46
#